data_AF-A0A1H0X5K5-F1
#
_entry.id   AF-A0A1H0X5K5-F1
#
_cell.length_a   1.000
_cell.length_b   1.000
_cell.length_c   1.000
_cell.angle_alpha   90.00
_cell.angle_beta   90.00
_cell.angle_gamma   90.00
#
_symmetry.space_group_name_H-M   'P 1'
#
loop_
_entity.id
_entity.type
_entity.pdbx_description
1 polymer ?
#
loop_
_entity_poly.entity_id
_entity_poly.type
_entity_poly.pdbx_seq_one_letter_code
_entity_poly.pdbx_strand_id
1 'polypeptide(L)'
;MNLNTLVLKVASRCNLNCTYCYVYNLGDLTYQDQPKYMSAKVVNAILQKVSGHCEKHNIRGFHFVFHGGEPLLQSMEFFSGFINKAREIIKPQTHLHFAVQTNGVLLTKEWCEFFLKEAITIGISLDGYEEIHDSKRVDHAGKGSYQKVIEAINLVNSYQGRLNLGILTVINTLADPDKLYQQIKGLNIRSFNLLLPYASWDVPPPGWVKSKTVYADWLIRIFDRWYFDDKPKPSIPIFEQILGLCIGLKQSSQYFGGEKLDFLIIETDGSIEVSGALKVCGHGMTKEDMNILEMDLDNALQNNQLNLHYNSHQELPFPCSNCRVVSICGGGFLPNRYSAVNGFNNRSVYCHDSLKLICHIHNTLMDSLPQKVLSKAKKNLLSYDHVFNEIHSMISY
;
A
#
# COMPACT_ATOMS: atom_id res chain seq x y z
N MET A 1 -15.63 5.19 -14.53
CA MET A 1 -14.57 4.62 -13.67
C MET A 1 -13.83 5.79 -13.05
N ASN A 2 -13.46 5.71 -11.79
CA ASN A 2 -12.95 6.87 -11.04
C ASN A 2 -11.43 6.76 -10.81
N LEU A 3 -10.64 6.50 -11.87
CA LEU A 3 -9.19 6.55 -11.74
C LEU A 3 -8.79 7.98 -11.37
N ASN A 4 -8.24 8.16 -10.18
CA ASN A 4 -7.90 9.46 -9.65
C ASN A 4 -6.44 9.53 -9.19
N THR A 5 -5.69 8.42 -9.28
CA THR A 5 -4.32 8.32 -8.76
C THR A 5 -3.39 7.67 -9.78
N LEU A 6 -2.20 8.25 -9.96
CA LEU A 6 -1.08 7.57 -10.62
C LEU A 6 0.11 7.48 -9.68
N VAL A 7 0.65 6.27 -9.55
CA VAL A 7 1.94 6.02 -8.89
C VAL A 7 3.03 6.04 -9.95
N LEU A 8 3.88 7.05 -9.92
CA LEU A 8 4.90 7.28 -10.94
C LEU A 8 6.24 6.75 -10.45
N LYS A 9 6.84 5.78 -11.15
CA LYS A 9 8.21 5.35 -10.91
C LYS A 9 9.13 6.32 -11.63
N VAL A 10 9.54 7.40 -10.96
CA VAL A 10 10.36 8.46 -11.56
C VAL A 10 11.84 8.07 -11.69
N ALA A 11 12.26 7.10 -10.88
CA ALA A 11 13.54 6.41 -10.95
C ALA A 11 13.32 4.90 -10.85
N SER A 12 14.09 4.11 -11.58
CA SER A 12 14.02 2.63 -11.52
C SER A 12 15.11 2.02 -10.64
N ARG A 13 16.05 2.84 -10.15
CA ARG A 13 17.16 2.44 -9.28
C ARG A 13 16.98 2.98 -7.88
N CYS A 14 17.62 2.34 -6.91
CA CYS A 14 17.59 2.73 -5.50
C CYS A 14 19.01 2.76 -4.92
N ASN A 15 19.26 3.69 -3.99
CA ASN A 15 20.50 3.76 -3.22
C ASN A 15 20.54 2.73 -2.07
N LEU A 16 19.40 2.10 -1.73
CA LEU A 16 19.32 0.97 -0.82
C LEU A 16 19.10 -0.34 -1.57
N ASN A 17 19.48 -1.44 -0.94
CA ASN A 17 19.25 -2.81 -1.39
C ASN A 17 18.44 -3.60 -0.34
N CYS A 18 17.21 -3.16 -0.06
CA CYS A 18 16.39 -3.77 0.97
C CYS A 18 16.12 -5.26 0.65
N THR A 19 16.35 -6.16 1.60
CA THR A 19 16.38 -7.61 1.34
C THR A 19 15.03 -8.18 0.89
N TYR A 20 13.92 -7.54 1.27
CA TYR A 20 12.56 -7.94 0.88
C TYR A 20 12.03 -7.16 -0.32
N CYS A 21 12.83 -6.30 -0.96
CA CYS A 21 12.34 -5.42 -2.02
C CYS A 21 11.82 -6.24 -3.20
N TYR A 22 10.52 -6.15 -3.46
CA TYR A 22 9.87 -6.88 -4.54
C TYR A 22 10.35 -6.50 -5.94
N VAL A 23 11.02 -5.35 -6.09
CA VAL A 23 11.59 -4.89 -7.36
C VAL A 23 12.96 -5.50 -7.61
N TYR A 24 13.77 -5.75 -6.56
CA TYR A 24 15.19 -6.06 -6.72
C TYR A 24 15.59 -7.45 -6.21
N ASN A 25 14.85 -8.01 -5.23
CA ASN A 25 15.29 -9.17 -4.46
C ASN A 25 14.26 -10.31 -4.38
N LEU A 26 13.12 -10.23 -5.08
CA LEU A 26 12.06 -11.27 -5.06
C LEU A 26 11.82 -11.96 -6.42
N GLY A 27 12.84 -12.03 -7.29
CA GLY A 27 12.83 -12.87 -8.49
C GLY A 27 12.42 -12.19 -9.80
N ASP A 28 11.87 -10.98 -9.76
CA ASP A 28 11.68 -10.15 -10.95
C ASP A 28 12.96 -9.36 -11.27
N LEU A 29 13.35 -9.35 -12.56
CA LEU A 29 14.57 -8.67 -13.04
C LEU A 29 14.25 -7.60 -14.09
N THR A 30 12.97 -7.34 -14.37
CA THR A 30 12.55 -6.44 -15.46
C THR A 30 12.96 -5.00 -15.22
N TYR A 31 13.26 -4.61 -13.98
CA TYR A 31 13.82 -3.29 -13.66
C TYR A 31 15.17 -3.05 -14.35
N GLN A 32 15.93 -4.10 -14.68
CA GLN A 32 17.25 -3.97 -15.29
C GLN A 32 17.18 -3.31 -16.65
N ASP A 33 16.15 -3.63 -17.43
CA ASP A 33 15.90 -3.11 -18.77
C ASP A 33 15.26 -1.72 -18.77
N GLN A 34 14.73 -1.28 -17.63
CA GLN A 34 14.12 0.03 -17.50
C GLN A 34 15.15 1.16 -17.54
N PRO A 35 14.82 2.30 -18.20
CA PRO A 35 15.59 3.52 -18.07
C PRO A 35 15.78 3.90 -16.60
N LYS A 36 16.94 4.43 -16.24
CA LYS A 36 17.21 4.84 -14.85
C LYS A 36 16.21 5.89 -14.34
N TYR A 37 15.78 6.77 -15.24
CA TYR A 37 14.94 7.92 -14.96
C TYR A 37 13.82 8.07 -15.99
N MET A 38 12.67 8.55 -15.54
CA MET A 38 11.55 8.88 -16.41
C MET A 38 11.91 10.06 -17.33
N SER A 39 11.62 9.91 -18.63
CA SER A 39 11.93 10.94 -19.63
C SER A 39 10.86 12.03 -19.73
N ALA A 40 11.23 13.20 -20.25
CA ALA A 40 10.27 14.28 -20.53
C ALA A 40 9.18 13.86 -21.54
N LYS A 41 9.49 12.94 -22.48
CA LYS A 41 8.52 12.37 -23.43
C LYS A 41 7.40 11.63 -22.68
N VAL A 42 7.78 10.77 -21.72
CA VAL A 42 6.83 10.02 -20.89
C VAL A 42 6.01 10.97 -20.02
N VAL A 43 6.65 11.96 -19.37
CA VAL A 43 5.95 12.98 -18.59
C VAL A 43 4.89 13.71 -19.40
N ASN A 44 5.25 14.20 -20.60
CA ASN A 44 4.29 14.92 -21.45
C ASN A 44 3.10 14.01 -21.84
N ALA A 45 3.35 12.74 -22.14
CA ALA A 45 2.29 11.78 -22.44
C ALA A 45 1.37 11.58 -21.23
N ILE A 46 1.92 11.29 -20.04
CA ILE A 46 1.16 11.15 -18.79
C ILE A 46 0.22 12.33 -18.59
N LEU A 47 0.73 13.56 -18.63
CA LEU A 47 -0.05 14.76 -18.32
C LEU A 47 -1.18 15.00 -19.35
N GLN A 48 -0.91 14.75 -20.63
CA GLN A 48 -1.94 14.85 -21.68
C GLN A 48 -3.04 13.80 -21.48
N LYS A 49 -2.67 12.53 -21.20
CA LYS A 49 -3.64 11.46 -20.97
C LYS A 49 -4.46 11.70 -19.69
N VAL A 50 -3.83 12.20 -18.62
CA VAL A 50 -4.53 12.56 -17.38
C VAL A 50 -5.51 13.71 -17.61
N SER A 51 -5.09 14.76 -18.34
CA SER A 51 -5.97 15.89 -18.65
C SER A 51 -7.22 15.43 -19.41
N GLY A 52 -7.04 14.64 -20.47
CA GLY A 52 -8.16 14.06 -21.23
C GLY A 52 -9.07 13.15 -20.38
N HIS A 53 -8.49 12.30 -19.52
CA HIS A 53 -9.26 11.45 -18.61
C HIS A 53 -10.07 12.27 -17.60
N CYS A 54 -9.45 13.27 -16.96
CA CYS A 54 -10.12 14.10 -15.97
C CYS A 54 -11.30 14.87 -16.57
N GLU A 55 -11.13 15.40 -17.78
CA GLU A 55 -12.20 16.08 -18.50
C GLU A 55 -13.36 15.13 -18.85
N LYS A 56 -13.04 13.97 -19.42
CA LYS A 56 -14.03 12.99 -19.86
C LYS A 56 -14.89 12.45 -18.70
N HIS A 57 -14.28 12.22 -17.54
CA HIS A 57 -14.97 11.64 -16.37
C HIS A 57 -15.31 12.65 -15.28
N ASN A 58 -15.15 13.95 -15.54
CA ASN A 58 -15.38 15.04 -14.57
C ASN A 58 -14.65 14.86 -13.23
N ILE A 59 -13.41 14.37 -13.28
CA ILE A 59 -12.58 14.14 -12.08
C ILE A 59 -12.17 15.48 -11.48
N ARG A 60 -12.53 15.71 -10.22
CA ARG A 60 -12.28 16.97 -9.49
C ARG A 60 -10.99 16.98 -8.67
N GLY A 61 -10.42 15.81 -8.41
CA GLY A 61 -9.16 15.66 -7.69
C GLY A 61 -8.33 14.56 -8.32
N PHE A 62 -7.05 14.82 -8.58
CA PHE A 62 -6.12 13.86 -9.14
C PHE A 62 -4.81 13.83 -8.36
N HIS A 63 -4.33 12.64 -8.03
CA HIS A 63 -3.19 12.39 -7.18
C HIS A 63 -2.03 11.84 -7.99
N PHE A 64 -0.89 12.50 -7.90
CA PHE A 64 0.38 11.98 -8.40
C PHE A 64 1.25 11.58 -7.22
N VAL A 65 1.59 10.28 -7.15
CA VAL A 65 2.46 9.73 -6.11
C VAL A 65 3.82 9.43 -6.75
N PHE A 66 4.80 10.29 -6.49
CA PHE A 66 6.18 10.06 -6.90
C PHE A 66 6.80 8.93 -6.08
N HIS A 67 7.26 7.91 -6.79
CA HIS A 67 7.83 6.68 -6.27
C HIS A 67 8.96 6.22 -7.20
N GLY A 68 9.48 5.03 -6.96
CA GLY A 68 10.29 4.24 -7.89
C GLY A 68 11.70 4.20 -7.38
N GLY A 69 12.29 2.99 -7.34
CA GLY A 69 13.47 2.67 -6.57
C GLY A 69 13.62 3.56 -5.33
N GLU A 70 14.47 4.59 -5.46
CA GLU A 70 14.38 5.81 -4.64
C GLU A 70 14.04 7.04 -5.51
N PRO A 71 12.88 7.71 -5.34
CA PRO A 71 12.50 8.84 -6.18
C PRO A 71 13.42 10.05 -6.03
N LEU A 72 14.05 10.26 -4.87
CA LEU A 72 14.94 11.39 -4.65
C LEU A 72 16.31 11.26 -5.34
N LEU A 73 16.56 10.16 -6.07
CA LEU A 73 17.64 10.09 -7.04
C LEU A 73 17.36 10.93 -8.28
N GLN A 74 16.10 11.25 -8.54
CA GLN A 74 15.70 12.21 -9.55
C GLN A 74 15.90 13.64 -9.04
N SER A 75 16.27 14.56 -9.94
CA SER A 75 16.61 15.93 -9.57
C SER A 75 15.39 16.75 -9.18
N MET A 76 15.56 17.73 -8.30
CA MET A 76 14.48 18.64 -7.88
C MET A 76 13.90 19.43 -9.07
N GLU A 77 14.72 19.72 -10.09
CA GLU A 77 14.29 20.36 -11.34
C GLU A 77 13.28 19.51 -12.10
N PHE A 78 13.43 18.19 -12.09
CA PHE A 78 12.44 17.29 -12.68
C PHE A 78 11.09 17.40 -11.96
N PHE A 79 11.07 17.36 -10.62
CA PHE A 79 9.82 17.47 -9.85
C PHE A 79 9.15 18.83 -10.09
N SER A 80 9.92 19.91 -10.02
CA SER A 80 9.45 21.27 -10.31
C SER A 80 8.88 21.37 -11.72
N GLY A 81 9.60 20.85 -12.72
CA GLY A 81 9.16 20.82 -14.12
C GLY A 81 7.90 19.99 -14.33
N PHE A 82 7.78 18.83 -13.68
CA PHE A 82 6.58 18.00 -13.72
C PHE A 82 5.37 18.75 -13.17
N ILE A 83 5.49 19.32 -11.97
CA ILE A 83 4.38 19.98 -11.27
C ILE A 83 3.91 21.21 -12.03
N ASN A 84 4.84 22.03 -12.52
CA ASN A 84 4.50 23.21 -13.32
C ASN A 84 3.75 22.83 -14.59
N LYS A 85 4.25 21.83 -15.33
CA LYS A 85 3.56 21.32 -16.53
C LYS A 85 2.20 20.70 -16.20
N ALA A 86 2.09 19.99 -15.08
CA ALA A 86 0.83 19.38 -14.68
C ALA A 86 -0.25 20.44 -14.42
N ARG A 87 0.12 21.52 -13.71
CA ARG A 87 -0.77 22.67 -13.45
C ARG A 87 -1.11 23.47 -14.72
N GLU A 88 -0.25 23.46 -15.73
CA GLU A 88 -0.49 24.10 -17.03
C GLU A 88 -1.44 23.29 -17.92
N ILE A 89 -1.22 21.97 -18.00
CA ILE A 89 -1.94 21.08 -18.93
C ILE A 89 -3.28 20.60 -18.37
N ILE A 90 -3.36 20.34 -17.06
CA ILE A 90 -4.57 19.84 -16.42
C ILE A 90 -5.40 21.03 -15.96
N LYS A 91 -6.67 21.07 -16.40
CA LYS A 91 -7.52 22.23 -16.19
C LYS A 91 -7.72 22.56 -14.70
N PRO A 92 -7.87 23.85 -14.33
CA PRO A 92 -7.96 24.29 -12.93
C PRO A 92 -9.10 23.69 -12.11
N GLN A 93 -10.17 23.19 -12.75
CA GLN A 93 -11.26 22.53 -12.02
C GLN A 93 -10.90 21.16 -11.42
N THR A 94 -9.74 20.60 -11.80
CA THR A 94 -9.19 19.37 -11.23
C THR A 94 -8.06 19.74 -10.28
N HIS A 95 -8.28 19.57 -8.99
CA HIS A 95 -7.28 19.84 -7.98
C HIS A 95 -6.18 18.76 -8.00
N LEU A 96 -4.92 19.18 -8.09
CA LEU A 96 -3.79 18.27 -8.15
C LEU A 96 -3.17 18.08 -6.77
N HIS A 97 -3.08 16.83 -6.33
CA HIS A 97 -2.40 16.43 -5.12
C HIS A 97 -1.09 15.73 -5.46
N PHE A 98 -0.03 16.05 -4.73
CA PHE A 98 1.28 15.45 -4.92
C PHE A 98 1.75 14.77 -3.63
N ALA A 99 2.33 13.58 -3.77
CA ALA A 99 2.94 12.83 -2.70
C ALA A 99 4.28 12.28 -3.15
N VAL A 100 5.20 12.06 -2.22
CA VAL A 100 6.46 11.34 -2.46
C VAL A 100 6.61 10.21 -1.46
N GLN A 101 7.00 9.04 -1.94
CA GLN A 101 7.35 7.88 -1.12
C GLN A 101 8.85 7.63 -1.20
N THR A 102 9.58 7.98 -0.16
CA THR A 102 11.05 7.90 -0.11
C THR A 102 11.53 6.96 0.99
N ASN A 103 12.73 6.41 0.84
CA ASN A 103 13.45 5.75 1.92
C ASN A 103 14.04 6.75 2.94
N GLY A 104 14.01 8.06 2.68
CA GLY A 104 14.42 9.12 3.59
C GLY A 104 15.92 9.44 3.61
N VAL A 105 16.78 8.57 3.08
CA VAL A 105 18.25 8.69 3.18
C VAL A 105 18.81 9.91 2.44
N LEU A 106 18.13 10.35 1.38
CA LEU A 106 18.52 11.50 0.56
C LEU A 106 17.78 12.79 0.93
N LEU A 107 16.96 12.76 1.98
CA LEU A 107 16.15 13.92 2.36
C LEU A 107 17.05 14.99 3.00
N THR A 108 17.00 16.19 2.44
CA THR A 108 17.74 17.37 2.93
C THR A 108 16.79 18.51 3.27
N LYS A 109 17.33 19.60 3.81
CA LYS A 109 16.56 20.80 4.13
C LYS A 109 15.96 21.41 2.86
N GLU A 110 16.72 21.43 1.78
CA GLU A 110 16.31 21.95 0.47
C GLU A 110 15.12 21.14 -0.08
N TRP A 111 15.15 19.81 0.07
CA TRP A 111 13.99 18.97 -0.28
C TRP A 111 12.77 19.29 0.58
N CYS A 112 12.94 19.48 1.89
CA CYS A 112 11.83 19.82 2.78
C CYS A 112 11.22 21.20 2.43
N GLU A 113 12.05 22.19 2.11
CA GLU A 113 11.61 23.52 1.65
C GLU A 113 10.85 23.43 0.32
N PHE A 114 11.34 22.61 -0.61
CA PHE A 114 10.65 22.34 -1.88
C PHE A 114 9.29 21.65 -1.66
N PHE A 115 9.25 20.60 -0.85
CA PHE A 115 7.99 19.89 -0.54
C PHE A 115 6.98 20.78 0.16
N LEU A 116 7.44 21.65 1.06
CA LEU A 116 6.56 22.62 1.72
C LEU A 116 5.97 23.60 0.71
N LYS A 117 6.81 24.16 -0.17
CA LYS A 117 6.39 25.12 -1.20
C LYS A 117 5.36 24.51 -2.15
N GLU A 118 5.59 23.27 -2.58
CA GLU A 118 4.73 22.59 -3.55
C GLU A 118 3.58 21.79 -2.91
N ALA A 119 3.42 21.88 -1.58
CA ALA A 119 2.43 21.15 -0.78
C ALA A 119 2.47 19.62 -1.00
N ILE A 120 3.68 19.07 -1.15
CA ILE A 120 3.91 17.63 -1.33
C ILE A 120 3.83 16.93 0.02
N THR A 121 3.00 15.89 0.09
CA THR A 121 2.94 14.99 1.26
C THR A 121 4.10 13.99 1.23
N ILE A 122 4.65 13.66 2.40
CA ILE A 122 5.86 12.84 2.52
C ILE A 122 5.53 11.52 3.20
N GLY A 123 5.82 10.41 2.52
CA GLY A 123 5.88 9.08 3.10
C GLY A 123 7.33 8.62 3.26
N ILE A 124 7.76 8.32 4.48
CA ILE A 124 9.10 7.77 4.76
C ILE A 124 8.98 6.30 5.16
N SER A 125 9.81 5.44 4.57
CA SER A 125 9.88 4.04 4.99
C SER A 125 10.74 3.84 6.25
N LEU A 126 10.16 3.24 7.28
CA LEU A 126 10.83 2.90 8.54
C LEU A 126 10.21 1.62 9.12
N ASP A 127 10.94 0.50 9.19
CA ASP A 127 10.32 -0.78 9.60
C ASP A 127 10.28 -1.02 11.12
N GLY A 128 10.91 -0.16 11.91
CA GLY A 128 10.90 -0.24 13.37
C GLY A 128 12.15 0.34 14.00
N TYR A 129 12.49 -0.13 15.20
CA TYR A 129 13.76 0.22 15.85
C TYR A 129 14.95 -0.27 15.03
N GLU A 130 16.10 0.34 15.27
CA GLU A 130 17.36 0.18 14.52
C GLU A 130 17.65 -1.26 14.12
N GLU A 131 17.68 -2.19 15.08
CA GLU A 131 17.93 -3.61 14.83
C GLU A 131 16.99 -4.22 13.77
N ILE A 132 15.68 -3.95 13.88
CA ILE A 132 14.67 -4.48 12.95
C ILE A 132 14.81 -3.82 11.58
N HIS A 133 14.94 -2.49 11.56
CA HIS A 133 15.08 -1.72 10.33
C HIS A 133 16.34 -2.13 9.56
N ASP A 134 17.49 -2.12 10.21
CA ASP A 134 18.79 -2.38 9.60
C ASP A 134 18.98 -3.86 9.24
N SER A 135 18.23 -4.78 9.86
CA SER A 135 18.22 -6.19 9.43
C SER A 135 17.65 -6.40 8.02
N LYS A 136 16.94 -5.41 7.47
CA LYS A 136 16.27 -5.50 6.16
C LYS A 136 16.58 -4.36 5.21
N ARG A 137 16.73 -3.13 5.71
CA ARG A 137 16.94 -1.91 4.91
C ARG A 137 18.40 -1.50 5.02
N VAL A 138 19.19 -2.06 4.13
CA VAL A 138 20.63 -1.82 4.02
C VAL A 138 20.97 -1.15 2.70
N ASP A 139 22.11 -0.47 2.64
CA ASP A 139 22.69 -0.02 1.38
C ASP A 139 23.35 -1.18 0.60
N HIS A 140 23.90 -0.87 -0.58
CA HIS A 140 24.58 -1.86 -1.42
C HIS A 140 25.87 -2.42 -0.80
N ALA A 141 26.38 -1.82 0.28
CA ALA A 141 27.51 -2.32 1.06
C ALA A 141 27.06 -3.08 2.32
N GLY A 142 25.76 -3.27 2.53
CA GLY A 142 25.19 -3.96 3.69
C GLY A 142 25.09 -3.11 4.95
N LYS A 143 25.30 -1.80 4.87
CA LYS A 143 25.18 -0.89 6.04
C LYS A 143 23.73 -0.46 6.25
N GLY A 144 23.30 -0.49 7.51
CA GLY A 144 21.98 -0.04 7.93
C GLY A 144 21.66 1.43 7.61
N SER A 145 20.38 1.73 7.35
CA SER A 145 19.90 3.08 7.03
C SER A 145 19.20 3.81 8.17
N TYR A 146 18.91 3.15 9.29
CA TYR A 146 18.02 3.64 10.34
C TYR A 146 18.36 5.07 10.83
N GLN A 147 19.63 5.34 11.16
CA GLN A 147 20.03 6.64 11.71
C GLN A 147 19.72 7.80 10.74
N LYS A 148 20.03 7.64 9.45
CA LYS A 148 19.71 8.63 8.43
C LYS A 148 18.20 8.84 8.26
N VAL A 149 17.42 7.77 8.42
CA VAL A 149 15.96 7.83 8.37
C VAL A 149 15.39 8.60 9.56
N ILE A 150 15.91 8.37 10.77
CA ILE A 150 15.51 9.14 11.96
C ILE A 150 15.90 10.61 11.83
N GLU A 151 17.10 10.92 11.32
CA GLU A 151 17.52 12.29 11.02
C GLU A 151 16.55 12.98 10.04
N ALA A 152 16.16 12.28 8.96
CA ALA A 152 15.19 12.78 7.98
C ALA A 152 13.81 13.05 8.63
N ILE A 153 13.32 12.15 9.48
CA ILE A 153 12.06 12.33 10.21
C ILE A 153 12.12 13.55 11.14
N ASN A 154 13.21 13.68 11.91
CA ASN A 154 13.43 14.82 12.79
C ASN A 154 13.51 16.14 12.01
N LEU A 155 14.17 16.13 10.85
CA LEU A 155 14.22 17.27 9.95
C LEU A 155 12.82 17.68 9.48
N VAL A 156 11.98 16.74 9.02
CA VAL A 156 10.60 17.04 8.62
C VAL A 156 9.78 17.59 9.79
N ASN A 157 9.92 16.99 10.97
CA ASN A 157 9.23 17.42 12.18
C ASN A 157 9.64 18.84 12.64
N SER A 158 10.86 19.29 12.32
CA SER A 158 11.31 20.66 12.62
C SER A 158 10.46 21.74 11.96
N TYR A 159 9.67 21.39 10.93
CA TYR A 159 8.72 22.29 10.28
C TYR A 159 7.39 22.44 11.03
N GLN A 160 7.26 21.85 12.23
CA GLN A 160 6.15 22.05 13.17
C GLN A 160 4.77 21.72 12.57
N GLY A 161 4.67 20.58 11.88
CA GLY A 161 3.41 20.09 11.30
C GLY A 161 2.99 20.76 9.99
N ARG A 162 3.77 21.72 9.47
CA ARG A 162 3.54 22.30 8.13
C ARG A 162 3.81 21.31 6.99
N LEU A 163 4.64 20.28 7.25
CA LEU A 163 4.84 19.14 6.36
C LEU A 163 4.05 17.94 6.87
N ASN A 164 3.24 17.36 6.00
CA ASN A 164 2.50 16.14 6.31
C ASN A 164 3.42 14.93 6.16
N LEU A 165 3.70 14.26 7.30
CA LEU A 165 4.56 13.07 7.35
C LEU A 165 3.75 11.81 7.71
N GLY A 166 3.84 10.80 6.86
CA GLY A 166 3.45 9.42 7.16
C GLY A 166 4.64 8.48 7.17
N ILE A 167 4.55 7.43 7.99
CA ILE A 167 5.53 6.33 8.01
C ILE A 167 4.91 5.08 7.39
N LEU A 168 5.68 4.38 6.57
CA LEU A 168 5.33 3.08 6.03
C LEU A 168 6.29 2.02 6.58
N THR A 169 5.74 0.94 7.10
CA THR A 169 6.46 -0.13 7.78
C THR A 169 6.07 -1.47 7.20
N VAL A 170 7.04 -2.21 6.65
CA VAL A 170 6.83 -3.62 6.34
C VAL A 170 6.91 -4.41 7.63
N ILE A 171 5.84 -5.15 7.95
CA ILE A 171 5.74 -5.86 9.23
C ILE A 171 6.82 -6.95 9.32
N ASN A 172 7.61 -6.88 10.38
CA ASN A 172 8.51 -7.95 10.81
C ASN A 172 8.04 -8.46 12.18
N THR A 173 7.55 -9.69 12.23
CA THR A 173 6.95 -10.30 13.43
C THR A 173 7.97 -10.61 14.52
N LEU A 174 9.27 -10.50 14.23
CA LEU A 174 10.34 -10.53 15.23
C LEU A 174 10.43 -9.23 16.05
N ALA A 175 9.88 -8.12 15.55
CA ALA A 175 9.80 -6.88 16.29
C ALA A 175 8.78 -7.00 17.42
N ASP A 176 9.08 -6.50 18.62
CA ASP A 176 8.05 -6.37 19.64
C ASP A 176 7.03 -5.28 19.21
N PRO A 177 5.73 -5.62 19.07
CA PRO A 177 4.72 -4.70 18.57
C PRO A 177 4.47 -3.51 19.51
N ASP A 178 4.58 -3.71 20.82
CA ASP A 178 4.34 -2.64 21.80
C ASP A 178 5.49 -1.63 21.78
N LYS A 179 6.73 -2.11 21.74
CA LYS A 179 7.93 -1.28 21.59
C LYS A 179 7.89 -0.50 20.28
N LEU A 180 7.51 -1.15 19.18
CA LEU A 180 7.36 -0.49 17.88
C LEU A 180 6.32 0.62 17.94
N TYR A 181 5.12 0.33 18.44
CA TYR A 181 4.04 1.31 18.54
C TYR A 181 4.46 2.51 19.39
N GLN A 182 5.07 2.28 20.56
CA GLN A 182 5.53 3.34 21.44
C GLN A 182 6.57 4.24 20.78
N GLN A 183 7.52 3.66 20.05
CA GLN A 183 8.53 4.42 19.32
C GLN A 183 7.89 5.26 18.21
N ILE A 184 7.02 4.66 17.40
CA ILE A 184 6.37 5.36 16.30
C ILE A 184 5.49 6.50 16.80
N LYS A 185 4.73 6.29 17.90
CA LYS A 185 3.97 7.35 18.56
C LYS A 185 4.87 8.52 18.98
N GLY A 186 6.06 8.21 19.49
CA GLY A 186 7.07 9.20 19.89
C GLY A 186 7.64 10.05 18.74
N LEU A 187 7.48 9.62 17.48
CA LEU A 187 7.94 10.37 16.31
C LEU A 187 7.00 11.50 15.87
N ASN A 188 5.84 11.68 16.54
CA ASN A 188 4.88 12.75 16.25
C ASN A 188 4.46 12.83 14.76
N ILE A 189 4.20 11.67 14.16
CA ILE A 189 3.79 11.54 12.76
C ILE A 189 2.27 11.58 12.62
N ARG A 190 1.77 11.89 11.42
CA ARG A 190 0.32 11.94 11.15
C ARG A 190 -0.28 10.55 10.93
N SER A 191 0.44 9.68 10.23
CA SER A 191 -0.06 8.37 9.80
C SER A 191 1.02 7.31 9.90
N PHE A 192 0.63 6.12 10.33
CA PHE A 192 1.47 4.93 10.48
C PHE A 192 0.86 3.76 9.69
N ASN A 193 1.41 3.52 8.51
CA ASN A 193 0.98 2.48 7.59
C ASN A 193 1.73 1.18 7.83
N LEU A 194 1.00 0.16 8.28
CA LEU A 194 1.49 -1.20 8.46
C LEU A 194 1.21 -2.03 7.20
N LEU A 195 2.27 -2.52 6.56
CA LEU A 195 2.20 -3.29 5.32
C LEU A 195 2.55 -4.75 5.60
N LEU A 196 1.66 -5.67 5.21
CA LEU A 196 1.99 -7.09 5.18
C LEU A 196 3.10 -7.32 4.14
N PRO A 197 4.13 -8.14 4.44
CA PRO A 197 5.12 -8.54 3.45
C PRO A 197 4.45 -9.08 2.20
N TYR A 198 4.94 -8.66 1.03
CA TYR A 198 4.48 -9.26 -0.22
C TYR A 198 4.82 -10.75 -0.22
N ALA A 199 3.82 -11.56 -0.56
CA ALA A 199 3.91 -13.01 -0.50
C ALA A 199 2.94 -13.64 -1.49
N SER A 200 3.16 -14.92 -1.78
CA SER A 200 2.27 -15.80 -2.54
C SER A 200 2.29 -17.18 -1.88
N TRP A 201 1.53 -18.15 -2.40
CA TRP A 201 1.65 -19.54 -1.92
C TRP A 201 2.99 -20.16 -2.26
N ASP A 202 3.59 -19.77 -3.39
CA ASP A 202 4.91 -20.27 -3.80
C ASP A 202 6.03 -19.58 -3.02
N VAL A 203 5.82 -18.32 -2.63
CA VAL A 203 6.75 -17.51 -1.82
C VAL A 203 6.02 -17.06 -0.55
N PRO A 204 5.85 -17.95 0.45
CA PRO A 204 5.09 -17.63 1.66
C PRO A 204 5.80 -16.55 2.48
N PRO A 205 5.06 -15.82 3.32
CA PRO A 205 5.65 -14.71 4.07
C PRO A 205 6.63 -15.19 5.15
N PRO A 206 7.59 -14.35 5.57
CA PRO A 206 8.58 -14.73 6.58
C PRO A 206 7.96 -15.20 7.91
N GLY A 207 8.42 -16.34 8.42
CA GLY A 207 7.88 -16.91 9.67
C GLY A 207 6.46 -17.46 9.55
N TRP A 208 5.92 -17.55 8.32
CA TRP A 208 4.61 -18.15 8.08
C TRP A 208 4.61 -19.62 8.43
N VAL A 209 3.57 -20.02 9.16
CA VAL A 209 3.26 -21.42 9.44
C VAL A 209 1.82 -21.63 9.04
N LYS A 210 1.58 -22.61 8.16
CA LYS A 210 0.25 -22.92 7.65
C LYS A 210 -0.74 -23.05 8.82
N SER A 211 -1.87 -22.37 8.69
CA SER A 211 -2.96 -22.35 9.66
C SER A 211 -2.69 -21.64 11.00
N LYS A 212 -1.53 -21.00 11.19
CA LYS A 212 -1.29 -20.07 12.31
C LYS A 212 -1.63 -18.63 11.91
N THR A 213 -1.71 -17.76 12.92
CA THR A 213 -2.14 -16.35 12.79
C THR A 213 -1.06 -15.38 13.25
N VAL A 214 0.20 -15.63 12.88
CA VAL A 214 1.38 -14.93 13.40
C VAL A 214 1.29 -13.41 13.18
N TYR A 215 0.80 -12.97 12.02
CA TYR A 215 0.67 -11.56 11.69
C TYR A 215 -0.53 -10.92 12.40
N ALA A 216 -1.65 -11.65 12.52
CA ALA A 216 -2.79 -11.14 13.26
C ALA A 216 -2.52 -11.03 14.75
N ASP A 217 -1.84 -12.00 15.37
CA ASP A 217 -1.45 -11.95 16.78
C ASP A 217 -0.57 -10.72 17.07
N TRP A 218 0.33 -10.41 16.14
CA TRP A 218 1.16 -9.21 16.20
C TRP A 218 0.36 -7.92 15.99
N LEU A 219 -0.50 -7.88 14.95
CA LEU A 219 -1.33 -6.71 14.63
C LEU A 219 -2.38 -6.41 15.70
N ILE A 220 -2.95 -7.43 16.33
CA ILE A 220 -3.93 -7.28 17.41
C ILE A 220 -3.31 -6.55 18.61
N ARG A 221 -2.05 -6.87 18.98
CA ARG A 221 -1.35 -6.14 20.04
C ARG A 221 -1.23 -4.65 19.73
N ILE A 222 -0.86 -4.29 18.49
CA ILE A 222 -0.81 -2.88 18.07
C ILE A 222 -2.21 -2.27 18.02
N PHE A 223 -3.21 -2.99 17.51
CA PHE A 223 -4.58 -2.50 17.45
C PHE A 223 -5.12 -2.18 18.85
N ASP A 224 -4.97 -3.07 19.82
CA ASP A 224 -5.48 -2.85 21.18
C ASP A 224 -4.80 -1.65 21.83
N ARG A 225 -3.47 -1.55 21.71
CA ARG A 225 -2.71 -0.36 22.13
C ARG A 225 -3.29 0.88 21.45
N TRP A 226 -3.30 0.91 20.13
CA TRP A 226 -3.72 2.07 19.35
C TRP A 226 -5.18 2.47 19.61
N TYR A 227 -6.10 1.52 19.75
CA TYR A 227 -7.52 1.79 19.89
C TYR A 227 -7.81 2.48 21.23
N PHE A 228 -7.24 1.95 22.33
CA PHE A 228 -7.46 2.46 23.68
C PHE A 228 -6.50 3.57 24.12
N ASP A 229 -5.48 3.90 23.32
CA ASP A 229 -4.54 4.96 23.65
C ASP A 229 -5.15 6.36 23.48
N ASP A 230 -4.69 7.30 24.31
CA ASP A 230 -5.11 8.69 24.27
C ASP A 230 -4.42 9.45 23.12
N LYS A 231 -5.10 10.51 22.67
CA LYS A 231 -4.49 11.47 21.73
C LYS A 231 -3.39 12.28 22.44
N PRO A 232 -2.35 12.71 21.72
CA PRO A 232 -2.12 12.52 20.28
C PRO A 232 -1.58 11.12 19.94
N LYS A 233 -2.14 10.51 18.88
CA LYS A 233 -1.69 9.25 18.29
C LYS A 233 -1.85 9.30 16.77
N PRO A 234 -1.00 8.62 15.98
CA PRO A 234 -1.13 8.60 14.53
C PRO A 234 -2.39 7.82 14.09
N SER A 235 -2.92 8.15 12.91
CA SER A 235 -3.85 7.26 12.21
C SER A 235 -3.12 5.98 11.81
N ILE A 236 -3.80 4.83 11.91
CA ILE A 236 -3.32 3.54 11.37
C ILE A 236 -4.32 3.07 10.32
N PRO A 237 -4.07 3.34 9.02
CA PRO A 237 -5.09 3.16 7.97
C PRO A 237 -5.63 1.74 7.82
N ILE A 238 -4.83 0.69 8.06
CA ILE A 238 -5.33 -0.70 8.05
C ILE A 238 -6.45 -0.92 9.09
N PHE A 239 -6.31 -0.33 10.29
CA PHE A 239 -7.31 -0.48 11.34
C PHE A 239 -8.53 0.41 11.09
N GLU A 240 -8.31 1.67 10.70
CA GLU A 240 -9.40 2.58 10.33
C GLU A 240 -10.22 2.02 9.16
N GLN A 241 -9.57 1.36 8.20
CA GLN A 241 -10.22 0.69 7.09
C GLN A 241 -11.08 -0.49 7.56
N ILE A 242 -10.55 -1.38 8.41
CA ILE A 242 -11.33 -2.51 8.91
C ILE A 242 -12.51 -2.01 9.75
N LEU A 243 -12.30 -1.02 10.64
CA LEU A 243 -13.36 -0.40 11.44
C LEU A 243 -14.47 0.20 10.56
N GLY A 244 -14.10 0.95 9.52
CA GLY A 244 -15.05 1.55 8.59
C GLY A 244 -15.87 0.49 7.84
N LEU A 245 -15.22 -0.59 7.39
CA LEU A 245 -15.91 -1.72 6.75
C LEU A 245 -16.85 -2.45 7.72
N CYS A 246 -16.46 -2.62 8.99
CA CYS A 246 -17.31 -3.22 10.02
C CYS A 246 -18.61 -2.44 10.26
N ILE A 247 -18.61 -1.11 10.10
CA ILE A 247 -19.82 -0.28 10.22
C ILE A 247 -20.54 -0.05 8.87
N GLY A 248 -20.10 -0.72 7.80
CA GLY A 248 -20.75 -0.68 6.49
C GLY A 248 -20.35 0.50 5.59
N LEU A 249 -19.25 1.20 5.89
CA LEU A 249 -18.68 2.14 4.92
C LEU A 249 -18.22 1.39 3.67
N LYS A 250 -18.56 1.93 2.49
CA LYS A 250 -18.10 1.40 1.21
C LYS A 250 -16.73 1.95 0.90
N GLN A 251 -15.71 1.15 1.13
CA GLN A 251 -14.31 1.49 0.86
C GLN A 251 -13.55 0.25 0.39
N SER A 252 -12.42 0.46 -0.28
CA SER A 252 -11.56 -0.61 -0.76
C SER A 252 -10.11 -0.18 -0.74
N SER A 253 -9.23 -1.13 -0.49
CA SER A 253 -7.81 -1.07 -0.75
C SER A 253 -7.42 -2.35 -1.47
N GLN A 254 -6.14 -2.46 -1.82
CA GLN A 254 -5.61 -3.72 -2.35
C GLN A 254 -5.77 -4.90 -1.38
N TYR A 255 -5.93 -4.66 -0.07
CA TYR A 255 -5.95 -5.72 0.95
C TYR A 255 -7.36 -6.02 1.52
N PHE A 256 -8.26 -5.03 1.56
CA PHE A 256 -9.57 -5.14 2.21
C PHE A 256 -10.65 -4.40 1.40
N GLY A 257 -11.89 -4.85 1.52
CA GLY A 257 -13.03 -4.35 0.75
C GLY A 257 -13.15 -5.01 -0.64
N GLY A 258 -14.20 -4.64 -1.38
CA GLY A 258 -14.50 -5.24 -2.69
C GLY A 258 -14.82 -4.22 -3.79
N GLU A 259 -14.60 -2.94 -3.53
CA GLU A 259 -14.79 -1.87 -4.52
C GLU A 259 -13.60 -1.79 -5.47
N LYS A 260 -13.84 -1.16 -6.63
CA LYS A 260 -12.80 -0.95 -7.66
C LYS A 260 -11.68 -0.05 -7.14
N LEU A 261 -10.43 -0.48 -7.31
CA LEU A 261 -9.24 0.36 -7.20
C LEU A 261 -9.28 1.58 -8.13
N ASP A 262 -8.61 2.64 -7.72
CA ASP A 262 -8.62 3.96 -8.36
C ASP A 262 -7.21 4.46 -8.73
N PHE A 263 -6.26 3.53 -8.92
CA PHE A 263 -4.89 3.86 -9.31
C PHE A 263 -4.28 2.95 -10.39
N LEU A 264 -3.28 3.49 -11.09
CA LEU A 264 -2.36 2.76 -11.97
C LEU A 264 -0.91 3.13 -11.63
N ILE A 265 0.03 2.27 -12.01
CA ILE A 265 1.46 2.51 -11.90
C ILE A 265 2.02 2.83 -13.28
N ILE A 266 2.82 3.88 -13.39
CA ILE A 266 3.56 4.21 -14.62
C ILE A 266 5.05 4.07 -14.33
N GLU A 267 5.69 3.15 -15.04
CA GLU A 267 7.11 2.87 -14.95
C GLU A 267 7.95 3.93 -15.70
N THR A 268 9.27 3.93 -15.51
CA THR A 268 10.17 4.97 -16.08
C THR A 268 10.15 5.04 -17.61
N ASP A 269 9.86 3.94 -18.29
CA ASP A 269 9.75 3.85 -19.76
C ASP A 269 8.33 4.18 -20.29
N GLY A 270 7.38 4.44 -19.39
CA GLY A 270 5.97 4.67 -19.72
C GLY A 270 5.12 3.40 -19.76
N SER A 271 5.68 2.22 -19.46
CA SER A 271 4.86 1.01 -19.29
C SER A 271 3.86 1.20 -18.13
N ILE A 272 2.65 0.70 -18.33
CA ILE A 272 1.55 0.81 -17.38
C ILE A 272 1.39 -0.52 -16.66
N GLU A 273 1.43 -0.51 -15.33
CA GLU A 273 1.20 -1.69 -14.50
C GLU A 273 0.01 -1.46 -13.53
N VAL A 274 -0.69 -2.54 -13.18
CA VAL A 274 -1.86 -2.49 -12.28
C VAL A 274 -1.45 -2.60 -10.82
N SER A 275 -0.48 -3.47 -10.52
CA SER A 275 0.03 -3.69 -9.18
C SER A 275 1.46 -4.20 -9.22
N GLY A 276 2.40 -3.41 -8.72
CA GLY A 276 3.81 -3.78 -8.69
C GLY A 276 4.10 -5.04 -7.87
N ALA A 277 3.21 -5.36 -6.92
CA ALA A 277 3.35 -6.53 -6.05
C ALA A 277 3.25 -7.86 -6.80
N LEU A 278 2.63 -7.90 -8.00
CA LEU A 278 2.56 -9.12 -8.82
C LEU A 278 3.95 -9.63 -9.24
N LYS A 279 5.01 -8.82 -9.15
CA LYS A 279 6.40 -9.26 -9.34
C LYS A 279 6.80 -10.42 -8.40
N VAL A 280 6.15 -10.57 -7.24
CA VAL A 280 6.36 -11.71 -6.33
C VAL A 280 5.79 -13.03 -6.88
N CYS A 281 4.90 -12.96 -7.87
CA CYS A 281 4.30 -14.14 -8.50
C CYS A 281 5.18 -14.72 -9.61
N GLY A 282 6.23 -14.01 -10.05
CA GLY A 282 7.13 -14.47 -11.10
C GLY A 282 7.70 -13.34 -11.95
N HIS A 283 8.75 -13.66 -12.70
CA HIS A 283 9.42 -12.73 -13.61
C HIS A 283 8.47 -12.24 -14.72
N GLY A 284 8.37 -10.92 -14.88
CA GLY A 284 7.55 -10.32 -15.94
C GLY A 284 6.05 -10.37 -15.70
N MET A 285 5.60 -10.83 -14.52
CA MET A 285 4.17 -10.94 -14.20
C MET A 285 3.41 -9.63 -14.26
N THR A 286 4.09 -8.48 -14.13
CA THR A 286 3.45 -7.15 -14.27
C THR A 286 3.51 -6.60 -15.68
N LYS A 287 4.22 -7.25 -16.61
CA LYS A 287 4.47 -6.72 -17.94
C LYS A 287 3.33 -7.09 -18.88
N GLU A 288 2.72 -6.06 -19.40
CA GLU A 288 1.64 -6.11 -20.39
C GLU A 288 2.01 -5.21 -21.56
N ASP A 289 1.35 -5.40 -22.70
CA ASP A 289 1.49 -4.53 -23.87
C ASP A 289 0.69 -3.23 -23.67
N MET A 290 1.04 -2.49 -22.62
CA MET A 290 0.42 -1.22 -22.23
C MET A 290 1.48 -0.16 -21.99
N ASN A 291 1.45 0.89 -22.80
CA ASN A 291 2.35 2.03 -22.66
C ASN A 291 1.59 3.36 -22.80
N ILE A 292 1.86 4.29 -21.90
CA ILE A 292 1.22 5.62 -21.88
C ILE A 292 1.51 6.45 -23.14
N LEU A 293 2.58 6.11 -23.86
CA LEU A 293 2.93 6.72 -25.13
C LEU A 293 2.00 6.32 -26.27
N GLU A 294 1.31 5.19 -26.15
CA GLU A 294 0.59 4.53 -27.24
C GLU A 294 -0.91 4.40 -26.96
N MET A 295 -1.33 4.44 -25.71
CA MET A 295 -2.73 4.30 -25.31
C MET A 295 -3.19 5.31 -24.25
N ASP A 296 -4.51 5.51 -24.19
CA ASP A 296 -5.17 6.32 -23.16
C ASP A 296 -5.44 5.49 -21.89
N LEU A 297 -5.57 6.18 -20.76
CA LEU A 297 -5.82 5.56 -19.45
C LEU A 297 -7.11 4.71 -19.45
N ASP A 298 -8.16 5.16 -20.15
CA ASP A 298 -9.42 4.43 -20.23
C ASP A 298 -9.31 3.06 -20.93
N ASN A 299 -8.37 2.94 -21.88
CA ASN A 299 -8.12 1.68 -22.57
C ASN A 299 -7.25 0.77 -21.72
N ALA A 300 -6.26 1.32 -21.01
CA ALA A 300 -5.49 0.57 -20.02
C ALA A 300 -6.39 -0.04 -18.93
N LEU A 301 -7.43 0.69 -18.52
CA LEU A 301 -8.47 0.23 -17.58
C LEU A 301 -9.42 -0.85 -18.14
N GLN A 302 -9.26 -1.28 -19.38
CA GLN A 302 -10.03 -2.39 -19.97
C GLN A 302 -9.19 -3.66 -20.15
N ASN A 303 -7.91 -3.64 -19.80
CA ASN A 303 -7.00 -4.76 -19.98
C ASN A 303 -7.35 -5.99 -19.10
N ASN A 304 -7.02 -7.18 -19.58
CA ASN A 304 -7.30 -8.46 -18.94
C ASN A 304 -6.68 -8.64 -17.54
N GLN A 305 -5.44 -8.21 -17.32
CA GLN A 305 -4.80 -8.32 -16.00
C GLN A 305 -5.41 -7.34 -15.00
N LEU A 306 -5.82 -6.19 -15.51
CA LEU A 306 -6.56 -5.22 -14.74
C LEU A 306 -7.92 -5.81 -14.35
N ASN A 307 -8.68 -6.34 -15.31
CA ASN A 307 -9.91 -7.09 -15.04
C ASN A 307 -9.67 -8.24 -14.05
N LEU A 308 -8.56 -8.97 -14.14
CA LEU A 308 -8.21 -10.01 -13.16
C LEU A 308 -8.01 -9.43 -11.75
N HIS A 309 -7.31 -8.31 -11.60
CA HIS A 309 -7.14 -7.64 -10.31
C HIS A 309 -8.47 -7.10 -9.77
N TYR A 310 -9.26 -6.43 -10.60
CA TYR A 310 -10.54 -5.85 -10.20
C TYR A 310 -11.58 -6.92 -9.88
N ASN A 311 -11.71 -7.91 -10.76
CA ASN A 311 -12.61 -9.04 -10.55
C ASN A 311 -12.10 -9.99 -9.49
N SER A 312 -10.83 -9.95 -9.05
CA SER A 312 -10.37 -10.87 -8.00
C SER A 312 -11.17 -10.76 -6.70
N HIS A 313 -11.75 -9.59 -6.42
CA HIS A 313 -12.63 -9.38 -5.26
C HIS A 313 -14.08 -9.85 -5.50
N GLN A 314 -14.45 -10.17 -6.75
CA GLN A 314 -15.78 -10.63 -7.18
C GLN A 314 -15.78 -12.13 -7.56
N GLU A 315 -14.78 -12.54 -8.33
CA GLU A 315 -14.44 -13.90 -8.74
C GLU A 315 -13.56 -14.56 -7.67
N LEU A 316 -14.23 -14.91 -6.58
CA LEU A 316 -13.61 -15.46 -5.40
C LEU A 316 -13.53 -16.99 -5.47
N PRO A 317 -12.49 -17.62 -4.87
CA PRO A 317 -12.47 -19.06 -4.70
C PRO A 317 -13.69 -19.50 -3.88
N PHE A 318 -14.22 -20.69 -4.15
CA PHE A 318 -15.46 -21.19 -3.50
C PHE A 318 -15.50 -21.05 -1.97
N PRO A 319 -14.41 -21.29 -1.21
CA PRO A 319 -14.44 -21.08 0.24
C PRO A 319 -14.56 -19.61 0.66
N CYS A 320 -14.12 -18.66 -0.19
CA CYS A 320 -14.21 -17.22 0.10
C CYS A 320 -15.60 -16.66 -0.20
N SER A 321 -16.26 -17.10 -1.28
CA SER A 321 -17.58 -16.58 -1.67
C SER A 321 -18.67 -16.86 -0.62
N ASN A 322 -18.47 -17.89 0.22
CA ASN A 322 -19.37 -18.25 1.32
C ASN A 322 -18.87 -17.77 2.70
N CYS A 323 -17.75 -17.04 2.76
CA CYS A 323 -17.15 -16.61 4.02
C CYS A 323 -17.90 -15.40 4.62
N ARG A 324 -18.24 -15.48 5.91
CA ARG A 324 -18.99 -14.42 6.62
C ARG A 324 -18.29 -13.06 6.69
N VAL A 325 -16.96 -13.03 6.57
CA VAL A 325 -16.18 -11.78 6.61
C VAL A 325 -15.76 -11.28 5.23
N VAL A 326 -16.25 -11.91 4.15
CA VAL A 326 -15.79 -11.59 2.79
C VAL A 326 -16.13 -10.16 2.35
N SER A 327 -17.21 -9.58 2.88
CA SER A 327 -17.55 -8.18 2.64
C SER A 327 -16.51 -7.20 3.21
N ILE A 328 -15.71 -7.65 4.20
CA ILE A 328 -14.62 -6.89 4.81
C ILE A 328 -13.29 -7.26 4.17
N CYS A 329 -12.97 -8.55 4.02
CA CYS A 329 -11.67 -8.98 3.49
C CYS A 329 -11.56 -8.93 1.96
N GLY A 330 -12.67 -9.02 1.24
CA GLY A 330 -12.69 -9.03 -0.23
C GLY A 330 -11.95 -10.20 -0.87
N GLY A 331 -11.66 -11.29 -0.14
CA GLY A 331 -10.77 -12.36 -0.62
C GLY A 331 -9.28 -12.09 -0.42
N GLY A 332 -8.92 -10.94 0.16
CA GLY A 332 -7.56 -10.50 0.38
C GLY A 332 -6.87 -10.00 -0.89
N PHE A 333 -5.59 -9.64 -0.74
CA PHE A 333 -4.80 -9.09 -1.84
C PHE A 333 -4.47 -10.15 -2.90
N LEU A 334 -4.62 -9.81 -4.18
CA LEU A 334 -4.51 -10.74 -5.31
C LEU A 334 -3.18 -11.54 -5.35
N PRO A 335 -1.98 -10.92 -5.26
CA PRO A 335 -0.71 -11.68 -5.28
C PRO A 335 -0.63 -12.75 -4.19
N ASN A 336 -1.24 -12.51 -3.04
CA ASN A 336 -1.26 -13.45 -1.91
C ASN A 336 -2.06 -14.72 -2.21
N ARG A 337 -2.81 -14.77 -3.33
CA ARG A 337 -3.58 -15.93 -3.79
C ARG A 337 -2.85 -16.75 -4.85
N TYR A 338 -1.71 -16.27 -5.36
CA TYR A 338 -1.03 -16.92 -6.46
C TYR A 338 -0.31 -18.21 -6.02
N SER A 339 -0.44 -19.28 -6.81
CA SER A 339 0.46 -20.43 -6.85
C SER A 339 0.67 -20.88 -8.30
N ALA A 340 1.81 -21.51 -8.61
CA ALA A 340 2.07 -22.06 -9.93
C ALA A 340 1.05 -23.13 -10.34
N VAL A 341 0.47 -23.84 -9.36
CA VAL A 341 -0.47 -24.94 -9.59
C VAL A 341 -1.89 -24.45 -9.87
N ASN A 342 -2.39 -23.47 -9.12
CA ASN A 342 -3.81 -23.06 -9.17
C ASN A 342 -3.99 -21.61 -9.67
N GLY A 343 -2.92 -20.94 -10.10
CA GLY A 343 -2.93 -19.52 -10.39
C GLY A 343 -3.45 -18.72 -9.19
N PHE A 344 -4.37 -17.79 -9.43
CA PHE A 344 -4.98 -16.97 -8.38
C PHE A 344 -6.21 -17.62 -7.71
N ASN A 345 -6.54 -18.87 -8.03
CA ASN A 345 -7.69 -19.58 -7.45
C ASN A 345 -7.39 -20.23 -6.08
N ASN A 346 -6.57 -19.58 -5.26
CA ASN A 346 -6.36 -19.95 -3.87
C ASN A 346 -6.93 -18.88 -2.95
N ARG A 347 -7.19 -19.23 -1.69
CA ARG A 347 -7.38 -18.24 -0.62
C ARG A 347 -6.07 -17.45 -0.45
N SER A 348 -6.15 -16.23 0.08
CA SER A 348 -4.94 -15.49 0.46
C SER A 348 -4.09 -16.30 1.44
N VAL A 349 -2.76 -16.27 1.33
CA VAL A 349 -1.85 -16.86 2.33
C VAL A 349 -2.01 -16.25 3.73
N TYR A 350 -2.58 -15.05 3.81
CA TYR A 350 -2.94 -14.36 5.05
C TYR A 350 -4.41 -14.57 5.46
N CYS A 351 -5.14 -15.51 4.85
CA CYS A 351 -6.58 -15.68 5.10
C CYS A 351 -6.90 -15.87 6.59
N HIS A 352 -6.10 -16.67 7.31
CA HIS A 352 -6.28 -16.88 8.74
C HIS A 352 -5.98 -15.62 9.56
N ASP A 353 -4.90 -14.91 9.21
CA ASP A 353 -4.55 -13.65 9.85
C ASP A 353 -5.64 -12.59 9.65
N SER A 354 -6.07 -12.37 8.41
CA SER A 354 -7.15 -11.43 8.09
C SER A 354 -8.43 -11.79 8.84
N LEU A 355 -8.81 -13.08 8.87
CA LEU A 355 -9.99 -13.51 9.60
C LEU A 355 -9.90 -13.19 11.10
N LYS A 356 -8.79 -13.56 11.75
CA LYS A 356 -8.60 -13.32 13.19
C LYS A 356 -8.60 -11.83 13.52
N LEU A 357 -7.87 -11.03 12.74
CA LEU A 357 -7.79 -9.59 12.91
C LEU A 357 -9.17 -8.92 12.73
N ILE A 358 -9.91 -9.27 11.68
CA ILE A 358 -11.25 -8.71 11.43
C ILE A 358 -12.21 -9.07 12.56
N CYS A 359 -12.23 -10.34 13.00
CA CYS A 359 -13.09 -10.76 14.11
C CYS A 359 -12.76 -9.98 15.40
N HIS A 360 -11.47 -9.80 15.70
CA HIS A 360 -11.03 -9.06 16.88
C HIS A 360 -11.45 -7.58 16.83
N ILE A 361 -11.16 -6.89 15.72
CA ILE A 361 -11.52 -5.48 15.53
C ILE A 361 -13.03 -5.28 15.58
N HIS A 362 -13.80 -6.14 14.88
CA HIS A 362 -15.25 -6.10 14.89
C HIS A 362 -15.80 -6.24 16.32
N ASN A 363 -15.35 -7.25 17.06
CA ASN A 363 -15.87 -7.50 18.41
C ASN A 363 -15.47 -6.39 19.39
N THR A 364 -14.23 -5.89 19.31
CA THR A 364 -13.77 -4.74 20.11
C THR A 364 -14.62 -3.50 19.84
N LEU A 365 -14.95 -3.24 18.57
CA LEU A 365 -15.85 -2.16 18.20
C LEU A 365 -17.25 -2.38 18.79
N MET A 366 -17.82 -3.58 18.65
CA MET A 366 -19.14 -3.90 19.19
C MET A 366 -19.19 -3.71 20.71
N ASP A 367 -18.19 -4.17 21.44
CA ASP A 367 -18.15 -4.03 22.90
C ASP A 367 -17.93 -2.58 23.36
N SER A 368 -17.41 -1.72 22.48
CA SER A 368 -17.26 -0.28 22.73
C SER A 368 -18.53 0.55 22.41
N LEU A 369 -19.55 -0.04 21.78
CA LEU A 369 -20.79 0.66 21.44
C LEU A 369 -21.72 0.83 22.65
N PRO A 370 -22.47 1.94 22.76
CA PRO A 370 -23.47 2.12 23.82
C PRO A 370 -24.54 1.02 23.79
N GLN A 371 -25.00 0.56 24.96
CA GLN A 371 -26.01 -0.50 25.05
C GLN A 371 -27.30 -0.24 24.24
N LYS A 372 -27.69 1.03 24.09
CA LYS A 372 -28.87 1.42 23.27
C LYS A 372 -28.71 1.09 21.78
N VAL A 373 -27.47 1.05 21.28
CA VAL A 373 -27.15 0.64 19.90
C VAL A 373 -27.12 -0.89 19.82
N LEU A 374 -26.50 -1.54 20.81
CA LEU A 374 -26.41 -3.00 20.90
C LEU A 374 -27.76 -3.70 21.09
N SER A 375 -28.75 -3.08 21.72
CA SER A 375 -30.10 -3.66 21.83
C SER A 375 -30.85 -3.68 20.49
N LYS A 376 -30.42 -2.86 19.51
CA LYS A 376 -31.01 -2.78 18.17
C LYS A 376 -30.23 -3.59 17.14
N ALA A 377 -28.91 -3.67 17.28
CA ALA A 377 -28.07 -4.56 16.50
C ALA A 377 -28.13 -5.97 17.13
N LYS A 378 -28.73 -6.97 16.47
CA LYS A 378 -28.58 -8.36 16.93
C LYS A 378 -27.08 -8.62 17.11
N LYS A 379 -26.63 -8.94 18.34
CA LYS A 379 -25.22 -9.11 18.70
C LYS A 379 -24.65 -10.34 17.97
N ASN A 380 -24.37 -10.21 16.68
CA ASN A 380 -23.75 -11.23 15.85
C ASN A 380 -22.24 -11.13 16.03
N LEU A 381 -21.75 -11.53 17.21
CA LEU A 381 -20.31 -11.61 17.46
C LEU A 381 -19.69 -12.56 16.44
N LEU A 382 -18.58 -12.13 15.84
CA LEU A 382 -17.81 -12.96 14.92
C LEU A 382 -16.82 -13.79 15.74
N SER A 383 -16.97 -15.11 15.73
CA SER A 383 -15.98 -16.01 16.32
C SER A 383 -15.01 -16.50 15.24
N TYR A 384 -13.70 -16.33 15.47
CA TYR A 384 -12.66 -16.87 14.59
C TYR A 384 -12.87 -18.36 14.38
N ASP A 385 -12.98 -19.16 15.44
CA ASP A 385 -13.15 -20.61 15.34
C ASP A 385 -14.41 -21.01 14.58
N HIS A 386 -15.51 -20.27 14.78
CA HIS A 386 -16.76 -20.54 14.08
C HIS A 386 -16.62 -20.32 12.56
N VAL A 387 -16.16 -19.14 12.16
CA VAL A 387 -15.97 -18.82 10.72
C VAL A 387 -14.88 -19.73 10.12
N PHE A 388 -13.85 -20.04 10.89
CA PHE A 388 -12.77 -20.92 10.49
C PHE A 388 -13.25 -22.33 10.15
N ASN A 389 -14.05 -22.92 11.05
CA ASN A 389 -14.61 -24.26 10.87
C ASN A 389 -15.61 -24.33 9.72
N GLU A 390 -16.41 -23.29 9.51
CA GLU A 390 -17.31 -23.18 8.35
C GLU A 390 -16.52 -23.28 7.04
N ILE A 391 -15.47 -22.47 6.89
CA ILE A 391 -14.64 -22.48 5.68
C ILE A 391 -13.91 -23.82 5.51
N HIS A 392 -13.42 -24.43 6.58
CA HIS A 392 -12.71 -25.71 6.51
C HIS A 392 -13.62 -26.88 6.11
N SER A 393 -14.84 -26.92 6.63
CA SER A 393 -15.83 -27.95 6.27
C SER A 393 -16.18 -27.95 4.79
N MET A 394 -16.09 -26.79 4.12
CA MET A 394 -16.37 -26.63 2.69
C MET A 394 -15.23 -27.08 1.76
N ILE A 395 -14.03 -27.35 2.30
CA ILE A 395 -12.84 -27.76 1.52
C ILE A 395 -12.69 -29.29 1.49
N SER A 396 -13.44 -30.01 2.33
CA SER A 396 -13.38 -31.48 2.45
C SER A 396 -14.29 -32.25 1.48
N TYR A 397 -14.80 -31.59 0.43
CA TYR A 397 -15.68 -32.18 -0.58
C TYR A 397 -15.17 -31.94 -1.99
#